data_AF-A0A151UDB8-F1
#
_entry.id   AF-A0A151UDB8-F1
#
_cell.length_a   1.000
_cell.length_b   1.000
_cell.length_c   1.000
_cell.angle_alpha   90.00
_cell.angle_beta   90.00
_cell.angle_gamma   90.00
#
_symmetry.space_group_name_H-M   'P 1'
#
loop_
_entity.id
_entity.type
_entity.pdbx_description
1 polymer ?
#
loop_
_entity_poly.entity_id
_entity_poly.type
_entity_poly.pdbx_seq_one_letter_code
_entity_poly.pdbx_strand_id
1 'polypeptide(L)'
;LDTTYCTSRANRPLALFLRFNHYMGTIIFGAPLLYDETANSFRWLFETFLEAHGKKKPQTLFTNQDQAMDKELAQVMLETRHGLCTWHLMQNGIKHLGNLMKRGSHFLTDCKKCMYDYNQETKFEVAWSKLVIEFNVNENN
;
A
#
# COMPACT_ATOMS: atom_id res chain seq x y z
N LEU A 1 2.79 -5.62 2.53
CA LEU A 1 3.62 -6.25 1.50
C LEU A 1 4.24 -5.14 0.69
N ASP A 2 5.55 -5.13 0.57
CA ASP A 2 6.29 -4.14 -0.23
C ASP A 2 7.27 -4.87 -1.15
N THR A 3 7.25 -4.57 -2.44
CA THR A 3 8.17 -5.11 -3.46
C THR A 3 9.13 -4.05 -4.00
N THR A 4 8.97 -2.79 -3.57
CA THR A 4 9.63 -1.63 -4.19
C THR A 4 11.02 -1.32 -3.63
N TYR A 5 11.31 -1.77 -2.40
CA TYR A 5 12.48 -1.27 -1.66
C TYR A 5 13.80 -1.98 -1.97
N CYS A 6 13.77 -3.18 -2.56
CA CYS A 6 14.99 -3.99 -2.67
C CYS A 6 15.04 -4.76 -3.98
N THR A 7 15.69 -4.18 -4.99
CA THR A 7 16.16 -4.93 -6.15
C THR A 7 17.51 -5.57 -5.84
N SER A 8 17.64 -6.88 -6.06
CA SER A 8 18.96 -7.53 -5.98
C SER A 8 19.90 -6.98 -7.06
N ARG A 9 21.21 -7.31 -7.00
CA ARG A 9 22.17 -6.99 -8.08
C ARG A 9 21.74 -7.49 -9.47
N ALA A 10 20.82 -8.47 -9.51
CA ALA A 10 20.23 -9.01 -10.72
C ALA A 10 18.87 -8.36 -11.09
N ASN A 11 18.54 -7.19 -10.53
CA ASN A 11 17.27 -6.47 -10.70
C ASN A 11 16.01 -7.29 -10.34
N ARG A 12 16.16 -8.29 -9.47
CA ARG A 12 15.04 -9.10 -8.99
C ARG A 12 14.29 -8.41 -7.84
N PRO A 13 12.95 -8.33 -7.86
CA PRO A 13 12.18 -7.73 -6.77
C PRO A 13 12.27 -8.56 -5.49
N LEU A 14 12.56 -7.92 -4.35
CA LEU A 14 12.42 -8.53 -3.04
C LEU A 14 11.09 -8.10 -2.42
N ALA A 15 10.23 -9.08 -2.17
CA ALA A 15 8.95 -8.87 -1.52
C ALA A 15 9.10 -9.02 -0.01
N LEU A 16 8.73 -7.99 0.76
CA LEU A 16 8.77 -7.98 2.22
C LEU A 16 7.36 -8.03 2.80
N PHE A 17 7.09 -9.08 3.58
CA PHE A 17 5.92 -9.16 4.45
C PHE A 17 6.27 -8.57 5.82
N LEU A 18 5.69 -7.40 6.11
CA LEU A 18 5.86 -6.71 7.38
C LEU A 18 4.58 -6.79 8.22
N ARG A 19 4.72 -6.93 9.53
CA ARG A 19 3.60 -6.93 10.49
C ARG A 19 3.95 -6.06 11.71
N PHE A 20 2.93 -5.49 12.34
CA PHE A 20 3.05 -4.88 13.66
C PHE A 20 2.81 -5.90 14.77
N ASN A 21 3.70 -5.92 15.76
CA ASN A 21 3.49 -6.66 17.00
C ASN A 21 2.57 -5.86 17.96
N HIS A 22 2.26 -6.44 19.13
CA HIS A 22 1.40 -5.80 20.14
C HIS A 22 1.97 -4.47 20.70
N TYR A 23 3.26 -4.22 20.52
CA TYR A 23 3.95 -2.98 20.92
C TYR A 23 4.15 -2.01 19.75
N MET A 24 3.43 -2.20 18.64
CA MET A 24 3.56 -1.43 17.40
C MET A 24 4.96 -1.49 16.76
N GLY A 25 5.80 -2.45 17.16
CA GLY A 25 7.07 -2.73 16.52
C GLY A 25 6.87 -3.46 15.20
N THR A 26 7.59 -3.04 14.17
CA THR A 26 7.61 -3.72 12.86
C THR A 26 8.45 -4.99 12.93
N ILE A 27 7.89 -6.11 12.47
CA ILE A 27 8.55 -7.40 12.36
C ILE A 27 8.44 -7.89 10.91
N ILE A 28 9.53 -8.48 10.39
CA ILE A 28 9.56 -9.14 9.09
C ILE A 28 9.01 -10.56 9.25
N PHE A 29 7.91 -10.87 8.56
CA PHE A 29 7.26 -12.18 8.51
C PHE A 29 7.76 -13.04 7.34
N GLY A 30 8.32 -12.42 6.32
CA GLY A 30 8.89 -13.13 5.17
C GLY A 30 9.56 -12.15 4.20
N ALA A 31 10.56 -12.66 3.49
CA ALA A 31 11.33 -11.91 2.49
C ALA A 31 11.56 -12.71 1.19
N PRO A 32 10.51 -13.18 0.48
CA PRO A 32 10.67 -13.89 -0.78
C PRO A 32 11.27 -13.01 -1.89
N LEU A 33 12.20 -13.60 -2.65
CA LEU A 33 12.78 -12.98 -3.84
C LEU A 33 11.99 -13.45 -5.08
N LEU A 34 11.44 -12.49 -5.82
CA LEU A 34 10.65 -12.75 -7.03
C LEU A 34 11.53 -12.77 -8.27
N TYR A 35 11.07 -13.44 -9.32
CA TYR A 35 11.73 -13.37 -10.62
C TYR A 35 11.47 -12.01 -11.29
N ASP A 36 10.20 -11.58 -11.29
CA ASP A 36 9.67 -10.34 -11.87
C ASP A 36 8.39 -9.87 -11.13
N GLU A 37 7.84 -8.72 -11.53
CA GLU A 37 6.57 -8.18 -11.01
C GLU A 37 5.39 -8.51 -11.95
N THR A 38 5.19 -9.80 -12.24
CA THR A 38 4.05 -10.28 -13.05
C THR A 38 2.96 -10.90 -12.18
N ALA A 39 1.74 -11.04 -12.74
CA ALA A 39 0.64 -11.74 -12.07
C ALA A 39 1.02 -13.17 -11.65
N ASN A 40 1.74 -13.92 -12.50
CA ASN A 40 2.18 -15.28 -12.15
C ASN A 40 3.14 -15.28 -10.96
N SER A 41 4.09 -14.33 -10.91
CA SER A 41 5.00 -14.17 -9.78
C SER A 41 4.27 -13.80 -8.48
N PHE A 42 3.26 -12.92 -8.55
CA PHE A 42 2.46 -12.57 -7.38
C PHE A 42 1.53 -13.71 -6.92
N ARG A 43 0.94 -14.47 -7.84
CA ARG A 43 0.20 -15.68 -7.48
C ARG A 43 1.09 -16.65 -6.70
N TRP A 44 2.25 -16.97 -7.25
CA TRP A 44 3.23 -17.84 -6.60
C TRP A 44 3.63 -17.32 -5.22
N LEU A 45 3.88 -16.01 -5.10
CA LEU A 45 4.19 -15.34 -3.84
C LEU A 45 3.11 -15.59 -2.78
N PHE A 46 1.84 -15.36 -3.13
CA PHE A 46 0.72 -15.50 -2.21
C PHE A 46 0.46 -16.97 -1.83
N GLU A 47 0.52 -17.88 -2.79
CA GLU A 47 0.36 -19.32 -2.55
C GLU A 47 1.47 -19.85 -1.64
N THR A 48 2.72 -19.48 -1.92
CA THR A 48 3.90 -19.85 -1.12
C THR A 48 3.82 -19.25 0.28
N PHE A 49 3.39 -18.00 0.41
CA PHE A 49 3.16 -17.38 1.71
C PHE A 49 2.13 -18.17 2.52
N LEU A 50 1.00 -18.55 1.93
CA LEU A 50 -0.01 -19.34 2.62
C LEU A 50 0.53 -20.71 3.03
N GLU A 51 1.31 -21.38 2.17
CA GLU A 51 1.94 -22.67 2.51
C GLU A 51 2.84 -22.57 3.73
N ALA A 52 3.74 -21.58 3.73
CA ALA A 52 4.63 -21.33 4.85
C ALA A 52 3.90 -21.00 6.16
N HIS A 53 2.67 -20.47 6.08
CA HIS A 53 1.85 -20.05 7.22
C HIS A 53 0.69 -21.01 7.52
N GLY A 54 0.76 -22.26 7.07
CA GLY A 54 -0.24 -23.29 7.38
C GLY A 54 -1.62 -23.00 6.79
N LYS A 55 -1.65 -22.42 5.58
CA LYS A 55 -2.82 -21.97 4.82
C LYS A 55 -3.69 -20.94 5.55
N LYS A 56 -3.16 -20.29 6.60
CA LYS A 56 -3.83 -19.21 7.32
C LYS A 56 -3.67 -17.90 6.57
N LYS A 57 -4.80 -17.29 6.19
CA LYS A 57 -4.84 -15.98 5.53
C LYS A 57 -4.74 -14.86 6.58
N PRO A 58 -4.05 -13.74 6.27
CA PRO A 58 -4.12 -12.55 7.12
C PRO A 58 -5.52 -11.93 7.05
N GLN A 59 -5.97 -11.31 8.14
CA GLN A 59 -7.25 -10.58 8.14
C GLN A 59 -7.18 -9.31 7.28
N THR A 60 -6.02 -8.66 7.23
CA THR A 60 -5.80 -7.44 6.47
C THR A 60 -4.40 -7.46 5.88
N LEU A 61 -4.27 -7.06 4.61
CA LEU A 61 -3.01 -6.91 3.92
C LEU A 61 -2.96 -5.55 3.23
N PHE A 62 -1.92 -4.77 3.55
CA PHE A 62 -1.65 -3.52 2.86
C PHE A 62 -0.58 -3.73 1.79
N THR A 63 -0.82 -3.26 0.57
CA THR A 63 0.14 -3.36 -0.55
C THR A 63 0.36 -2.00 -1.22
N ASN A 64 1.27 -1.94 -2.19
CA ASN A 64 1.33 -0.81 -3.11
C ASN A 64 0.16 -0.87 -4.13
N GLN A 65 0.11 0.10 -5.04
CA GLN A 65 -0.95 0.24 -6.06
C GLN A 65 -0.67 -0.60 -7.34
N ASP A 66 -0.02 -1.76 -7.19
CA ASP A 66 0.24 -2.66 -8.32
C ASP A 66 -1.03 -3.45 -8.69
N GLN A 67 -1.49 -3.26 -9.93
CA GLN A 67 -2.74 -3.88 -10.40
C GLN A 67 -2.64 -5.41 -10.54
N ALA A 68 -1.46 -5.94 -10.89
CA ALA A 68 -1.26 -7.38 -10.98
C ALA A 68 -1.27 -8.01 -9.58
N MET A 69 -0.63 -7.35 -8.60
CA MET A 69 -0.64 -7.78 -7.21
C MET A 69 -2.05 -7.77 -6.61
N ASP A 70 -2.81 -6.69 -6.83
CA ASP A 70 -4.20 -6.54 -6.38
C ASP A 70 -5.09 -7.66 -6.92
N LYS A 71 -5.05 -7.86 -8.24
CA LYS A 71 -5.84 -8.88 -8.94
C LYS A 71 -5.54 -10.30 -8.44
N GLU A 72 -4.27 -10.63 -8.20
CA GLU A 72 -3.89 -11.98 -7.75
C GLU A 72 -4.16 -12.17 -6.26
N LEU A 73 -4.02 -11.13 -5.44
CA LEU A 73 -4.41 -11.16 -4.03
C LEU A 73 -5.91 -11.47 -3.89
N ALA A 74 -6.75 -10.78 -4.66
CA ALA A 74 -8.19 -11.00 -4.67
C ALA A 74 -8.56 -12.45 -5.05
N GLN A 75 -7.78 -13.10 -5.91
CA GLN A 75 -8.00 -14.49 -6.31
C GLN A 75 -7.50 -15.50 -5.27
N VAL A 76 -6.33 -15.27 -4.66
CA VAL A 76 -5.69 -16.24 -3.74
C VAL A 76 -6.19 -16.09 -2.30
N MET A 77 -6.53 -14.86 -1.88
CA MET A 77 -6.89 -14.51 -0.50
C MET A 77 -8.24 -13.77 -0.41
N LEU A 78 -9.31 -14.35 -0.96
CA LEU A 78 -10.68 -13.78 -1.03
C LEU A 78 -11.25 -13.18 0.27
N GLU A 79 -10.82 -13.66 1.44
CA GLU A 79 -11.32 -13.21 2.76
C GLU A 79 -10.44 -12.12 3.39
N THR A 80 -9.25 -11.88 2.83
CA THR A 80 -8.32 -10.87 3.31
C THR A 80 -8.81 -9.51 2.88
N ARG A 81 -8.99 -8.59 3.84
CA ARG A 81 -9.27 -7.20 3.53
C ARG A 81 -8.01 -6.57 2.94
N HIS A 82 -8.10 -6.13 1.71
CA HIS A 82 -7.02 -5.43 1.04
C HIS A 82 -7.14 -3.93 1.26
N GLY A 83 -6.00 -3.27 1.43
CA GLY A 83 -5.92 -1.82 1.50
C GLY A 83 -4.63 -1.32 0.88
N LEU A 84 -4.64 -0.07 0.44
CA LEU A 84 -3.42 0.59 -0.03
C LEU A 84 -2.57 1.04 1.16
N CYS A 85 -1.27 0.79 1.06
CA CYS A 85 -0.31 1.23 2.05
C CYS A 85 -0.22 2.77 2.03
N THR A 86 -0.49 3.40 3.17
CA THR A 86 -0.48 4.87 3.31
C THR A 86 0.89 5.47 2.97
N TRP A 87 1.98 4.75 3.25
CA TRP A 87 3.32 5.20 2.86
C TRP A 87 3.48 5.26 1.34
N HIS A 88 3.07 4.21 0.61
CA HIS A 88 3.12 4.19 -0.85
C HIS A 88 2.20 5.25 -1.47
N LEU A 89 1.01 5.46 -0.90
CA LEU A 89 0.11 6.56 -1.28
C LEU A 89 0.80 7.92 -1.15
N MET A 90 1.48 8.17 -0.03
CA MET A 90 2.22 9.42 0.21
C MET A 90 3.38 9.59 -0.78
N GLN A 91 4.15 8.53 -1.07
CA GLN A 91 5.22 8.58 -2.08
C GLN A 91 4.66 8.88 -3.46
N ASN A 92 3.53 8.28 -3.82
CA ASN A 92 2.85 8.56 -5.08
C ASN A 92 2.39 10.03 -5.15
N GLY A 93 1.79 10.53 -4.07
CA GLY A 93 1.43 11.95 -3.97
C GLY A 93 2.64 12.87 -4.14
N ILE A 94 3.78 12.59 -3.49
CA ILE A 94 5.02 13.38 -3.65
C ILE A 94 5.46 13.39 -5.11
N LYS A 95 5.44 12.23 -5.77
CA LYS A 95 5.85 12.08 -7.17
C LYS A 95 4.98 12.90 -8.14
N HIS A 96 3.67 12.94 -7.92
CA HIS A 96 2.72 13.54 -8.88
C HIS A 96 2.28 14.97 -8.52
N LEU A 97 2.26 15.33 -7.25
CA LEU A 97 1.79 16.64 -6.76
C LEU A 97 2.95 17.59 -6.38
N GLY A 98 4.18 17.07 -6.31
CA GLY A 98 5.41 17.86 -6.16
C GLY A 98 5.36 18.82 -4.96
N ASN A 99 5.43 20.12 -5.24
CA ASN A 99 5.49 21.17 -4.22
C ASN A 99 4.30 21.19 -3.26
N LEU A 100 3.12 20.72 -3.69
CA LEU A 100 1.95 20.59 -2.81
C LEU A 100 2.22 19.59 -1.67
N MET A 101 3.05 18.57 -1.90
CA MET A 101 3.42 17.57 -0.90
C MET A 101 4.71 17.90 -0.14
N LYS A 102 5.22 19.13 -0.27
CA LYS A 102 6.41 19.58 0.46
C LYS A 102 6.13 19.64 1.96
N ARG A 103 7.14 19.30 2.76
CA ARG A 103 7.07 19.41 4.23
C ARG A 103 6.66 20.82 4.64
N GLY A 104 5.62 20.91 5.47
CA GLY A 104 5.08 22.17 5.98
C GLY A 104 4.02 22.82 5.10
N SER A 105 3.67 22.23 3.95
CA SER A 105 2.54 22.73 3.16
C SER A 105 1.20 22.47 3.87
N HIS A 106 0.25 23.38 3.64
CA HIS A 106 -1.13 23.21 4.08
C HIS A 106 -1.76 21.96 3.46
N PHE A 107 -1.54 21.74 2.16
CA PHE A 107 -2.02 20.56 1.45
C PHE A 107 -1.56 19.25 2.10
N LEU A 108 -0.26 19.09 2.39
CA LEU A 108 0.25 17.88 3.03
C LEU A 108 -0.35 17.68 4.43
N THR A 109 -0.56 18.78 5.16
CA THR A 109 -1.15 18.75 6.50
C THR A 109 -2.59 18.25 6.44
N ASP A 110 -3.42 18.81 5.56
CA ASP A 110 -4.82 18.44 5.45
C ASP A 110 -5.02 17.08 4.75
N CYS A 111 -4.14 16.72 3.81
CA CYS A 111 -4.05 15.37 3.24
C CYS A 111 -3.74 14.33 4.32
N LYS A 112 -2.81 14.61 5.25
CA LYS A 112 -2.53 13.72 6.39
C LYS A 112 -3.74 13.58 7.31
N LYS A 113 -4.48 14.65 7.59
CA LYS A 113 -5.73 14.57 8.37
C LYS A 113 -6.73 13.64 7.68
N CYS A 114 -6.88 13.76 6.35
CA CYS A 114 -7.73 12.86 5.57
C CYS A 114 -7.35 11.38 5.77
N MET A 115 -6.05 11.08 5.83
CA MET A 115 -5.56 9.70 5.96
C MET A 115 -5.65 9.11 7.37
N TYR A 116 -5.55 9.93 8.42
CA TYR A 116 -5.34 9.43 9.79
C TYR A 116 -6.38 9.87 10.83
N ASP A 117 -7.14 10.94 10.57
CA ASP A 117 -7.97 11.58 11.60
C ASP A 117 -9.47 11.26 11.46
N TYR A 118 -9.90 10.63 10.36
CA TYR A 118 -11.30 10.31 10.09
C TYR A 118 -11.58 8.82 10.16
N ASN A 119 -12.37 8.41 11.15
CA ASN A 119 -12.82 7.03 11.35
C ASN A 119 -14.22 6.75 10.77
N GLN A 120 -14.85 7.75 10.13
CA GLN A 120 -16.16 7.65 9.49
C GLN A 120 -16.04 8.05 8.03
N GLU A 121 -16.51 7.18 7.14
CA GLU A 121 -16.46 7.37 5.69
C GLU A 121 -17.05 8.70 5.25
N THR A 122 -18.24 9.05 5.74
CA THR A 122 -18.91 10.32 5.39
C THR A 122 -18.11 11.56 5.80
N LYS A 123 -17.44 11.53 6.96
CA LYS A 123 -16.57 12.63 7.40
C LYS A 123 -15.30 12.72 6.55
N PHE A 124 -14.73 11.56 6.21
CA PHE A 124 -13.60 11.47 5.28
C PHE A 124 -13.97 12.05 3.92
N GLU A 125 -15.08 11.64 3.31
CA GLU A 125 -15.52 12.11 1.99
C GLU A 125 -15.72 13.63 1.93
N VAL A 126 -16.31 14.21 2.98
CA VAL A 126 -16.49 15.67 3.10
C VAL A 126 -15.14 16.38 3.19
N ALA A 127 -14.23 15.89 4.03
CA ALA A 127 -12.90 16.47 4.20
C ALA A 127 -12.03 16.33 2.93
N TRP A 128 -12.07 15.16 2.30
CA TRP A 128 -11.38 14.86 1.06
C TRP A 128 -11.87 15.74 -0.09
N SER A 129 -13.19 15.86 -0.26
CA SER A 129 -13.78 16.72 -1.29
C SER A 129 -13.39 18.19 -1.07
N LYS A 130 -13.40 18.66 0.18
CA LYS A 130 -12.93 20.00 0.51
C LYS A 130 -11.45 20.20 0.13
N LEU A 131 -10.57 19.27 0.50
CA LEU A 131 -9.15 19.30 0.17
C LEU A 131 -8.93 19.39 -1.35
N VAL A 132 -9.62 18.53 -2.10
CA VAL A 132 -9.48 18.45 -3.56
C VAL A 132 -9.86 19.78 -4.22
N ILE A 133 -11.03 20.34 -3.83
CA ILE A 133 -11.54 21.61 -4.34
C ILE A 133 -10.63 22.79 -3.95
N GLU A 134 -10.23 22.88 -2.68
CA GLU A 134 -9.46 24.02 -2.15
C GLU A 134 -8.09 24.16 -2.82
N PHE A 135 -7.47 23.04 -3.18
CA PHE A 135 -6.15 23.02 -3.82
C PHE A 135 -6.20 22.80 -5.33
N ASN A 136 -7.40 22.74 -5.92
CA ASN A 136 -7.64 22.50 -7.34
C ASN A 136 -6.84 21.30 -7.89
N VAL A 137 -6.83 20.20 -7.13
CA VAL A 137 -6.17 18.93 -7.51
C VAL A 137 -7.17 17.92 -8.08
N ASN A 138 -8.24 18.44 -8.67
CA ASN A 138 -9.27 17.69 -9.36
C ASN A 138 -8.64 17.05 -10.62
N GLU A 139 -9.26 16.01 -11.17
CA GLU A 139 -8.75 15.32 -12.36
C GLU A 139 -8.41 16.31 -13.50
N ASN A 140 -7.12 16.41 -13.83
CA ASN A 140 -6.70 16.74 -15.18
C ASN A 140 -6.74 15.42 -15.96
N ASN A 141 -7.64 15.34 -16.94
CA ASN A 141 -7.82 14.22 -17.89
C ASN A 141 -6.51 13.56 -18.34
#